data_AF-A0A0F9ZA20-F1
#
_entry.id   AF-A0A0F9ZA20-F1
#
_cell.length_a   1.000
_cell.length_b   1.000
_cell.length_c   1.000
_cell.angle_alpha   90.00
_cell.angle_beta   90.00
_cell.angle_gamma   90.00
#
_symmetry.space_group_name_H-M   'P 1'
#
loop_
_entity.id
_entity.type
_entity.pdbx_description
1 polymer ?
#
loop_
_entity_poly.entity_id
_entity_poly.type
_entity_poly.pdbx_seq_one_letter_code
_entity_poly.pdbx_strand_id
1 'polypeptide(L)'
;MPKKRKQFIALSLSILLLGACIFGLFKIFIKNPITTTYAVNMPNFQTMVDNRTSLNDLSAAHHKYMNDLFNSKVKKIKDLSVITTETTADITSCSEDNISTYCLATQGSEELKAYILALKDFDSQGLAIDTQSNNSIQNYVYTQGETSEVNISQEIDAAIESFDLALTLYDGYLKNYQMHKEYKKIIEDLEKYRDQLIKIREPSDLLPSKFLNVTTNQCT
;
A
#
# COMPACT_ATOMS: atom_id res chain seq x y z
N MET A 1 -16.35 36.54 -32.97
CA MET A 1 -15.46 35.98 -31.93
C MET A 1 -15.86 34.55 -31.47
N PRO A 2 -15.72 33.48 -32.28
CA PRO A 2 -16.09 32.12 -31.85
C PRO A 2 -14.93 31.14 -31.63
N LYS A 3 -13.67 31.50 -31.94
CA LYS A 3 -12.54 30.55 -31.92
C LYS A 3 -12.01 30.19 -30.52
N LYS A 4 -12.17 31.05 -29.51
CA LYS A 4 -11.62 30.80 -28.15
C LYS A 4 -12.42 29.81 -27.30
N ARG A 5 -13.71 29.57 -27.59
CA ARG A 5 -14.54 28.60 -26.82
C ARG A 5 -14.23 27.14 -27.14
N LYS A 6 -13.72 26.82 -28.33
CA LYS A 6 -13.43 25.42 -28.73
C LYS A 6 -12.15 24.88 -28.08
N GLN A 7 -11.17 25.73 -27.78
CA GLN A 7 -9.92 25.29 -27.13
C GLN A 7 -10.11 24.95 -25.65
N PHE A 8 -11.02 25.60 -24.94
CA PHE A 8 -11.27 25.31 -23.52
C PHE A 8 -11.98 23.98 -23.30
N ILE A 9 -12.87 23.56 -24.22
CA ILE A 9 -13.60 22.29 -24.12
C ILE A 9 -12.66 21.10 -24.43
N ALA A 10 -11.66 21.29 -25.30
CA ALA A 10 -10.69 20.25 -25.62
C ALA A 10 -9.71 19.97 -24.46
N LEU A 11 -9.41 20.97 -23.62
CA LEU A 11 -8.50 20.79 -22.48
C LEU A 11 -9.17 20.13 -21.27
N SER A 12 -10.48 20.35 -21.07
CA SER A 12 -11.21 19.73 -19.95
C SER A 12 -11.51 18.25 -20.19
N LEU A 13 -11.66 17.82 -21.45
CA LEU A 13 -11.91 16.42 -21.79
C LEU A 13 -10.67 15.52 -21.60
N SER A 14 -9.48 16.04 -21.88
CA SER A 14 -8.22 15.29 -21.74
C SER A 14 -7.80 15.08 -20.28
N ILE A 15 -8.14 16.03 -19.39
CA ILE A 15 -7.90 15.87 -17.93
C ILE A 15 -8.86 14.82 -17.33
N LEU A 16 -10.09 14.73 -17.82
CA LEU A 16 -11.06 13.71 -17.40
C LEU A 16 -10.67 12.29 -17.86
N LEU A 17 -10.10 12.15 -19.07
CA LEU A 17 -9.63 10.85 -19.57
C LEU A 17 -8.39 10.33 -18.83
N LEU A 18 -7.47 11.21 -18.43
CA LEU A 18 -6.29 10.83 -17.63
C LEU A 18 -6.68 10.44 -16.19
N GLY A 19 -7.68 11.12 -15.60
CA GLY A 19 -8.18 10.76 -14.26
C GLY A 19 -8.87 9.40 -14.20
N ALA A 20 -9.56 8.99 -15.26
CA ALA A 20 -10.27 7.70 -15.29
C ALA A 20 -9.33 6.49 -15.36
N CYS A 21 -8.16 6.61 -16.02
CA CYS A 21 -7.18 5.52 -16.09
C CYS A 21 -6.50 5.25 -14.74
N ILE A 22 -6.27 6.28 -13.91
CA ILE A 22 -5.62 6.12 -12.60
C ILE A 22 -6.58 5.46 -11.59
N PHE A 23 -7.88 5.77 -11.64
CA PHE A 23 -8.88 5.14 -10.77
C PHE A 23 -9.25 3.71 -11.18
N GLY A 24 -9.10 3.34 -12.46
CA GLY A 24 -9.36 1.98 -12.95
C GLY A 24 -8.37 0.94 -12.42
N LEU A 25 -7.08 1.31 -12.32
CA LEU A 25 -6.04 0.41 -11.82
C LEU A 25 -6.12 0.20 -10.29
N PHE A 26 -6.64 1.16 -9.53
CA PHE A 26 -6.83 0.99 -8.08
C PHE A 26 -7.98 0.05 -7.70
N LYS A 27 -8.98 -0.16 -8.59
CA LYS A 27 -10.12 -1.05 -8.28
C LYS A 27 -9.84 -2.54 -8.44
N ILE A 28 -8.70 -2.93 -9.03
CA ILE A 28 -8.33 -4.35 -9.15
C ILE A 28 -7.71 -4.88 -7.84
N PHE A 29 -7.22 -4.01 -6.94
CA PHE A 29 -6.58 -4.43 -5.68
C PHE A 29 -7.48 -4.39 -4.42
N ILE A 30 -8.72 -3.90 -4.48
CA ILE A 30 -9.57 -3.72 -3.27
C ILE A 30 -10.91 -4.44 -3.42
N LYS A 31 -10.88 -5.74 -3.74
CA LYS A 31 -12.08 -6.59 -3.77
C LYS A 31 -12.04 -7.80 -2.84
N ASN A 32 -11.18 -7.80 -1.83
CA ASN A 32 -11.32 -8.69 -0.68
C ASN A 32 -11.34 -7.85 0.61
N PRO A 33 -12.49 -7.65 1.28
CA PRO A 33 -12.49 -7.10 2.62
C PRO A 33 -11.87 -8.15 3.55
N ILE A 34 -10.61 -7.97 3.94
CA ILE A 34 -9.95 -8.81 4.93
C ILE A 34 -10.53 -8.44 6.30
N THR A 35 -11.63 -9.07 6.68
CA THR A 35 -12.04 -9.20 8.07
C THR A 35 -11.34 -10.42 8.65
N THR A 36 -10.14 -10.23 9.18
CA THR A 36 -9.55 -11.23 10.08
C THR A 36 -8.82 -10.55 11.23
N THR A 37 -9.41 -10.68 12.40
CA THR A 37 -8.77 -10.52 13.70
C THR A 37 -7.78 -11.67 13.87
N TYR A 38 -6.48 -11.38 13.81
CA TYR A 38 -5.45 -12.30 14.27
C TYR A 38 -4.57 -11.60 15.31
N ALA A 39 -4.50 -12.20 16.49
CA ALA A 39 -3.38 -12.01 17.41
C ALA A 39 -2.22 -12.81 16.83
N VAL A 40 -1.14 -12.14 16.44
CA VAL A 40 -0.16 -12.76 15.58
C VAL A 40 1.03 -13.23 16.40
N ASN A 41 0.96 -14.48 16.87
CA ASN A 41 2.14 -15.30 17.07
C ASN A 41 2.46 -15.89 15.68
N MET A 42 3.25 -15.21 14.85
CA MET A 42 3.59 -15.76 13.52
C MET A 42 4.49 -16.98 13.73
N PRO A 43 4.16 -18.15 13.17
CA PRO A 43 5.14 -19.22 13.06
C PRO A 43 6.33 -18.69 12.26
N ASN A 44 7.55 -18.92 12.75
CA ASN A 44 8.77 -18.65 12.00
C ASN A 44 8.66 -19.37 10.63
N PHE A 45 8.95 -18.69 9.52
CA PHE A 45 8.95 -19.26 8.17
C PHE A 45 9.69 -20.60 8.10
N GLN A 46 10.74 -20.77 8.91
CA GLN A 46 11.46 -22.04 9.07
C GLN A 46 10.53 -23.23 9.37
N THR A 47 9.53 -23.04 10.24
CA THR A 47 8.54 -24.09 10.58
C THR A 47 7.56 -24.38 9.45
N MET A 48 7.40 -23.45 8.50
CA MET A 48 6.60 -23.66 7.31
C MET A 48 7.38 -24.38 6.21
N VAL A 49 8.72 -24.33 6.20
CA VAL A 49 9.58 -24.97 5.18
C VAL A 49 9.54 -26.50 5.27
N ASP A 50 9.44 -27.06 6.48
CA ASP A 50 9.61 -28.50 6.73
C ASP A 50 8.49 -29.41 6.17
N ASN A 51 7.40 -28.85 5.60
CA ASN A 51 6.21 -29.60 5.18
C ASN A 51 5.80 -29.39 3.71
N ARG A 52 6.62 -28.73 2.88
CA ARG A 52 6.17 -28.28 1.55
C ARG A 52 6.46 -29.28 0.44
N THR A 53 5.48 -29.42 -0.44
CA THR A 53 5.53 -30.33 -1.60
C THR A 53 5.80 -29.62 -2.93
N SER A 54 5.73 -28.29 -2.99
CA SER A 54 5.91 -27.53 -4.25
C SER A 54 6.46 -26.10 -4.08
N LEU A 55 7.06 -25.56 -5.15
CA LEU A 55 7.52 -24.17 -5.26
C LEU A 55 6.37 -23.16 -5.05
N ASN A 56 5.18 -23.47 -5.55
CA ASN A 56 4.01 -22.60 -5.40
C ASN A 56 3.58 -22.47 -3.93
N ASP A 57 3.63 -23.56 -3.16
CA ASP A 57 3.37 -23.53 -1.72
C ASP A 57 4.45 -22.75 -0.98
N LEU A 58 5.70 -22.82 -1.46
CA LEU A 58 6.82 -22.05 -0.93
C LEU A 58 6.58 -20.53 -1.08
N SER A 59 6.30 -20.10 -2.31
CA SER A 59 6.00 -18.71 -2.67
C SER A 59 4.74 -18.18 -1.97
N ALA A 60 3.65 -18.97 -1.96
CA ALA A 60 2.39 -18.55 -1.35
C ALA A 60 2.52 -18.26 0.15
N ALA A 61 3.26 -19.07 0.91
CA ALA A 61 3.40 -18.79 2.34
C ALA A 61 4.37 -17.62 2.61
N HIS A 62 5.40 -17.41 1.78
CA HIS A 62 6.24 -16.22 1.87
C HIS A 62 5.41 -14.95 1.64
N HIS A 63 4.65 -14.89 0.54
CA HIS A 63 3.76 -13.77 0.25
C HIS A 63 2.73 -13.53 1.34
N LYS A 64 2.16 -14.60 1.93
CA LYS A 64 1.23 -14.48 3.04
C LYS A 64 1.91 -13.84 4.26
N TYR A 65 3.06 -14.36 4.67
CA TYR A 65 3.79 -13.84 5.82
C TYR A 65 4.17 -12.37 5.62
N MET A 66 4.72 -12.01 4.46
CA MET A 66 5.09 -10.63 4.16
C MET A 66 3.87 -9.71 4.18
N ASN A 67 2.75 -10.12 3.58
CA ASN A 67 1.51 -9.35 3.64
C ASN A 67 1.03 -9.16 5.08
N ASP A 68 1.05 -10.21 5.90
CA ASP A 68 0.64 -10.14 7.30
C ASP A 68 1.56 -9.20 8.10
N LEU A 69 2.88 -9.25 7.85
CA LEU A 69 3.87 -8.38 8.47
C LEU A 69 3.58 -6.90 8.16
N PHE A 70 3.46 -6.53 6.87
CA PHE A 70 3.17 -5.15 6.47
C PHE A 70 1.80 -4.68 6.97
N ASN A 71 0.75 -5.51 6.83
CA ASN A 71 -0.60 -5.15 7.27
C ASN A 71 -0.69 -4.94 8.78
N SER A 72 0.07 -5.71 9.57
CA SER A 72 0.13 -5.53 11.02
C SER A 72 0.67 -4.15 11.39
N LYS A 73 1.72 -3.67 10.71
CA LYS A 73 2.31 -2.36 10.96
C LYS A 73 1.39 -1.23 10.48
N VAL A 74 0.75 -1.38 9.31
CA VAL A 74 -0.25 -0.41 8.81
C VAL A 74 -1.42 -0.28 9.78
N LYS A 75 -1.88 -1.37 10.39
CA LYS A 75 -2.92 -1.33 11.41
C LYS A 75 -2.47 -0.52 12.64
N LYS A 76 -1.25 -0.76 13.13
CA LYS A 76 -0.68 0.02 14.25
C LYS A 76 -0.61 1.51 13.92
N ILE A 77 -0.16 1.87 12.71
CA ILE A 77 -0.16 3.27 12.24
C ILE A 77 -1.56 3.89 12.35
N LYS A 78 -2.60 3.14 11.97
CA LYS A 78 -4.00 3.62 12.02
C LYS A 78 -4.47 3.85 13.45
N ASP A 79 -4.13 2.94 14.34
CA ASP A 79 -4.55 2.94 15.74
C ASP A 79 -3.83 4.03 16.58
N LEU A 80 -2.65 4.49 16.13
CA LEU A 80 -1.93 5.58 16.80
C LEU A 80 -2.64 6.93 16.61
N SER A 81 -2.89 7.64 17.71
CA SER A 81 -3.47 8.99 17.69
C SER A 81 -2.51 10.02 17.08
N VAL A 82 -1.24 9.96 17.49
CA VAL A 82 -0.11 10.76 17.00
C VAL A 82 1.07 9.81 16.74
N ILE A 83 1.70 9.94 15.58
CA ILE A 83 2.96 9.25 15.30
C ILE A 83 4.08 10.17 15.79
N THR A 84 4.90 9.70 16.72
CA THR A 84 5.99 10.49 17.33
C THR A 84 7.34 10.04 16.77
N THR A 85 8.38 10.85 16.96
CA THR A 85 9.75 10.43 16.66
C THR A 85 10.14 9.19 17.47
N GLU A 86 9.70 9.09 18.72
CA GLU A 86 9.94 7.93 19.61
C GLU A 86 9.35 6.62 19.08
N THR A 87 8.20 6.64 18.38
CA THR A 87 7.61 5.45 17.74
C THR A 87 8.37 4.98 16.49
N THR A 88 9.36 5.76 16.04
CA THR A 88 10.16 5.52 14.84
C THR A 88 11.68 5.45 15.09
N ALA A 89 12.15 5.76 16.31
CA ALA A 89 13.56 6.05 16.58
C ALA A 89 14.30 4.97 17.38
N ASP A 90 13.62 4.01 18.00
CA ASP A 90 14.33 2.90 18.65
C ASP A 90 14.85 1.90 17.60
N ILE A 91 15.98 2.24 16.98
CA ILE A 91 16.75 1.39 16.09
C ILE A 91 17.53 0.29 16.84
N THR A 92 17.58 0.35 18.18
CA THR A 92 18.36 -0.59 19.00
C THR A 92 17.56 -1.83 19.37
N SER A 93 16.22 -1.75 19.39
CA SER A 93 15.34 -2.91 19.54
C SER A 93 14.16 -2.87 18.56
N CYS A 94 14.16 -3.79 17.58
CA CYS A 94 13.04 -3.96 16.66
C CYS A 94 11.95 -4.82 17.28
N SER A 95 11.32 -4.27 18.32
CA SER A 95 10.14 -4.87 18.94
C SER A 95 8.98 -4.98 17.92
N GLU A 96 8.03 -5.86 18.20
CA GLU A 96 6.85 -6.03 17.34
C GLU A 96 6.04 -4.74 17.19
N ASP A 97 6.09 -3.85 18.18
CA ASP A 97 5.37 -2.57 18.21
C ASP A 97 6.08 -1.43 17.48
N ASN A 98 7.35 -1.63 17.11
CA ASN A 98 8.09 -0.65 16.36
C ASN A 98 7.54 -0.55 14.92
N ILE A 99 7.05 0.64 14.57
CA ILE A 99 6.47 0.94 13.24
C ILE A 99 7.48 1.61 12.30
N SER A 100 8.74 1.77 12.72
CA SER A 100 9.76 2.34 11.84
C SER A 100 9.93 1.52 10.57
N THR A 101 10.11 2.20 9.45
CA THR A 101 10.47 1.57 8.17
C THR A 101 11.74 0.73 8.33
N TYR A 102 12.69 1.17 9.16
CA TYR A 102 13.91 0.42 9.46
C TYR A 102 13.63 -0.95 10.07
N CYS A 103 12.84 -1.02 11.14
CA CYS A 103 12.57 -2.31 11.78
C CYS A 103 11.73 -3.25 10.92
N LEU A 104 10.81 -2.70 10.13
CA LEU A 104 10.09 -3.46 9.12
C LEU A 104 11.04 -3.99 8.04
N ALA A 105 12.00 -3.18 7.59
CA ALA A 105 13.02 -3.60 6.62
C ALA A 105 13.91 -4.69 7.19
N THR A 106 14.37 -4.59 8.43
CA THR A 106 15.19 -5.62 9.10
C THR A 106 14.43 -6.94 9.18
N GLN A 107 13.21 -6.94 9.73
CA GLN A 107 12.39 -8.15 9.88
C GLN A 107 12.03 -8.76 8.52
N GLY A 108 11.65 -7.93 7.55
CA GLY A 108 11.33 -8.40 6.19
C GLY A 108 12.55 -8.92 5.43
N SER A 109 13.74 -8.36 5.67
CA SER A 109 14.99 -8.82 5.04
C SER A 109 15.42 -10.18 5.57
N GLU A 110 15.25 -10.44 6.87
CA GLU A 110 15.51 -11.75 7.47
C GLU A 110 14.61 -12.82 6.85
N GLU A 111 13.33 -12.51 6.69
CA GLU A 111 12.36 -13.37 6.02
C GLU A 111 12.69 -13.60 4.54
N LEU A 112 12.97 -12.53 3.79
CA LEU A 112 13.35 -12.62 2.38
C LEU A 112 14.61 -13.46 2.20
N LYS A 113 15.60 -13.30 3.09
CA LYS A 113 16.80 -14.13 3.10
C LYS A 113 16.46 -15.61 3.34
N ALA A 114 15.58 -15.90 4.29
CA ALA A 114 15.14 -17.28 4.55
C ALA A 114 14.42 -17.88 3.33
N TYR A 115 13.56 -17.09 2.67
CA TYR A 115 12.89 -17.49 1.43
C TYR A 115 13.87 -17.79 0.29
N ILE A 116 14.84 -16.90 0.04
CA ILE A 116 15.87 -17.09 -0.98
C ILE A 116 16.70 -18.36 -0.70
N LEU A 117 17.05 -18.61 0.57
CA LEU A 117 17.77 -19.83 0.95
C LEU A 117 16.91 -21.07 0.71
N ALA A 118 15.62 -21.03 1.01
CA ALA A 118 14.70 -22.13 0.75
C ALA A 118 14.50 -22.39 -0.76
N LEU A 119 14.44 -21.34 -1.58
CA LEU A 119 14.40 -21.47 -3.04
C LEU A 119 15.66 -22.13 -3.59
N LYS A 120 16.84 -21.72 -3.11
CA LYS A 120 18.13 -22.32 -3.50
C LYS A 120 18.28 -23.76 -3.03
N ASP A 121 17.76 -24.09 -1.85
CA ASP A 121 17.73 -25.45 -1.35
C ASP A 121 16.82 -26.33 -2.22
N PHE A 122 15.63 -25.84 -2.57
CA PHE A 122 14.71 -26.48 -3.51
C PHE A 122 15.33 -26.75 -4.89
N ASP A 123 16.12 -25.79 -5.39
CA ASP A 123 16.90 -25.94 -6.63
C ASP A 123 17.98 -27.03 -6.50
N SER A 124 18.73 -27.01 -5.39
CA SER A 124 19.85 -27.93 -5.16
C SER A 124 19.47 -29.38 -4.91
N GLN A 125 18.29 -29.62 -4.34
CA GLN A 125 17.80 -30.98 -4.07
C GLN A 125 17.26 -31.64 -5.35
N GLY A 126 17.05 -30.87 -6.42
CA GLY A 126 16.25 -31.26 -7.57
C GLY A 126 14.80 -31.49 -7.12
N LEU A 127 13.83 -31.24 -8.01
CA LEU A 127 12.50 -31.83 -7.81
C LEU A 127 12.73 -33.32 -7.54
N ALA A 128 12.35 -33.82 -6.36
CA ALA A 128 12.39 -35.24 -6.05
C ALA A 128 11.41 -35.94 -6.99
N ILE A 129 11.85 -36.19 -8.23
CA ILE A 129 11.13 -36.95 -9.23
C ILE A 129 11.21 -38.39 -8.72
N ASP A 130 10.07 -38.87 -8.22
CA ASP A 130 9.83 -40.24 -7.84
C ASP A 130 10.43 -41.17 -8.91
N THR A 131 11.47 -41.91 -8.51
CA THR A 131 12.47 -42.50 -9.41
C THR A 131 11.97 -43.83 -9.99
N GLN A 132 10.74 -43.84 -10.51
CA GLN A 132 10.05 -45.02 -11.02
C GLN A 132 9.50 -44.81 -12.44
N SER A 133 10.31 -44.30 -13.38
CA SER A 133 9.97 -44.44 -14.80
C SER A 133 11.19 -44.37 -15.71
N ASN A 134 11.66 -45.53 -16.15
CA ASN A 134 12.83 -45.69 -17.01
C ASN A 134 12.69 -45.01 -18.39
N ASN A 135 13.78 -44.35 -18.80
CA ASN A 135 14.25 -44.09 -20.16
C ASN A 135 13.68 -42.95 -21.03
N SER A 136 12.63 -42.22 -20.62
CA SER A 136 12.21 -40.96 -21.29
C SER A 136 12.63 -39.69 -20.54
N ILE A 137 13.24 -39.85 -19.36
CA ILE A 137 13.44 -38.78 -18.36
C ILE A 137 14.64 -37.88 -18.67
N GLN A 138 15.69 -38.36 -19.36
CA GLN A 138 16.92 -37.56 -19.50
C GLN A 138 16.75 -36.29 -20.35
N ASN A 139 15.95 -36.29 -21.41
CA ASN A 139 15.68 -35.05 -22.16
C ASN A 139 14.68 -34.13 -21.45
N TYR A 140 13.78 -34.68 -20.61
CA TYR A 140 12.82 -33.87 -19.85
C TYR A 140 13.49 -33.16 -18.67
N VAL A 141 14.45 -33.81 -18.00
CA VAL A 141 15.19 -33.27 -16.85
C VAL A 141 16.14 -32.13 -17.24
N TYR A 142 16.77 -32.18 -18.42
CA TYR A 142 17.62 -31.06 -18.87
C TYR A 142 16.80 -29.82 -19.25
N THR A 143 15.68 -29.97 -19.97
CA THR A 143 14.81 -28.82 -20.29
C THR A 143 14.03 -28.31 -19.08
N GLN A 144 13.64 -29.19 -18.14
CA GLN A 144 12.97 -28.79 -16.90
C GLN A 144 13.93 -28.10 -15.92
N GLY A 145 15.18 -28.58 -15.83
CA GLY A 145 16.23 -27.97 -14.98
C GLY A 145 16.53 -26.53 -15.39
N GLU A 146 16.77 -26.27 -16.69
CA GLU A 146 16.98 -24.90 -17.19
C GLU A 146 15.74 -24.01 -16.99
N THR A 147 14.52 -24.52 -17.22
CA THR A 147 13.31 -23.73 -16.91
C THR A 147 13.11 -23.53 -15.41
N SER A 148 13.53 -24.48 -14.56
CA SER A 148 13.40 -24.38 -13.10
C SER A 148 14.38 -23.35 -12.53
N GLU A 149 15.64 -23.37 -12.95
CA GLU A 149 16.65 -22.38 -12.56
C GLU A 149 16.23 -20.96 -13.02
N VAL A 150 15.76 -20.82 -14.26
CA VAL A 150 15.26 -19.53 -14.78
C VAL A 150 14.04 -19.05 -13.98
N ASN A 151 13.12 -19.94 -13.62
CA ASN A 151 11.94 -19.57 -12.82
C ASN A 151 12.31 -19.18 -11.39
N ILE A 152 13.29 -19.85 -10.76
CA ILE A 152 13.73 -19.54 -9.41
C ILE A 152 14.48 -18.20 -9.37
N SER A 153 15.37 -17.93 -10.33
CA SER A 153 16.05 -16.63 -10.43
C SER A 153 15.03 -15.50 -10.62
N GLN A 154 14.06 -15.68 -11.51
CA GLN A 154 12.99 -14.70 -11.72
C GLN A 154 12.15 -14.47 -10.47
N GLU A 155 11.83 -15.53 -9.72
CA GLU A 155 11.09 -15.43 -8.46
C GLU A 155 11.89 -14.67 -7.39
N ILE A 156 13.21 -14.91 -7.30
CA ILE A 156 14.09 -14.17 -6.38
C ILE A 156 14.10 -12.68 -6.73
N ASP A 157 14.30 -12.35 -8.00
CA ASP A 157 14.33 -10.96 -8.46
C ASP A 157 12.99 -10.27 -8.21
N ALA A 158 11.88 -10.93 -8.55
CA ALA A 158 10.53 -10.42 -8.31
C ALA A 158 10.24 -10.22 -6.81
N ALA A 159 10.71 -11.12 -5.94
CA ALA A 159 10.54 -11.00 -4.50
C ALA A 159 11.33 -9.80 -3.93
N ILE A 160 12.57 -9.59 -4.39
CA ILE A 160 13.40 -8.44 -4.00
C ILE A 160 12.74 -7.14 -4.45
N GLU A 161 12.36 -7.03 -5.73
CA GLU A 161 11.71 -5.83 -6.27
C GLU A 161 10.38 -5.52 -5.55
N SER A 162 9.58 -6.56 -5.28
CA SER A 162 8.31 -6.41 -4.56
C SER A 162 8.53 -5.95 -3.12
N PHE A 163 9.57 -6.45 -2.45
CA PHE A 163 9.92 -6.04 -1.10
C PHE A 163 10.36 -4.57 -1.04
N ASP A 164 11.23 -4.14 -1.95
CA ASP A 164 11.70 -2.75 -2.05
C ASP A 164 10.54 -1.78 -2.34
N LEU A 165 9.65 -2.17 -3.27
CA LEU A 165 8.45 -1.40 -3.56
C LEU A 165 7.54 -1.31 -2.34
N ALA A 166 7.33 -2.44 -1.63
CA ALA A 166 6.49 -2.47 -0.43
C ALA A 166 7.05 -1.57 0.68
N LEU A 167 8.37 -1.57 0.91
CA LEU A 167 9.03 -0.67 1.87
C LEU A 167 8.86 0.80 1.48
N THR A 168 9.03 1.11 0.20
CA THR A 168 8.84 2.47 -0.33
C THR A 168 7.40 2.96 -0.14
N LEU A 169 6.42 2.10 -0.45
CA LEU A 169 5.00 2.40 -0.26
C LEU A 169 4.65 2.55 1.23
N TYR A 170 5.21 1.70 2.09
CA TYR A 170 5.03 1.78 3.54
C TYR A 170 5.58 3.09 4.12
N ASP A 171 6.79 3.47 3.74
CA ASP A 171 7.41 4.73 4.18
C ASP A 171 6.62 5.95 3.70
N GLY A 172 6.19 5.94 2.43
CA GLY A 172 5.31 6.96 1.89
C GLY A 172 3.97 7.03 2.63
N TYR A 173 3.37 5.89 2.94
CA TYR A 173 2.14 5.80 3.74
C TYR A 173 2.35 6.38 5.13
N LEU A 174 3.42 6.01 5.83
CA LEU A 174 3.76 6.47 7.17
C LEU A 174 3.88 8.00 7.21
N LYS A 175 4.61 8.59 6.26
CA LYS A 175 4.81 10.05 6.14
C LYS A 175 3.50 10.78 5.80
N ASN A 176 2.73 10.24 4.86
CA ASN A 176 1.51 10.89 4.36
C ASN A 176 0.32 10.74 5.31
N TYR A 177 0.29 9.70 6.14
CA TYR A 177 -0.86 9.43 7.01
C TYR A 177 -1.08 10.53 8.04
N GLN A 178 -0.02 11.08 8.65
CA GLN A 178 -0.14 12.23 9.53
C GLN A 178 -0.73 13.45 8.82
N MET A 179 -0.24 13.74 7.60
CA MET A 179 -0.76 14.87 6.82
C MET A 179 -2.24 14.71 6.51
N HIS A 180 -2.69 13.49 6.16
CA HIS A 180 -4.11 13.21 5.93
C HIS A 180 -4.97 13.43 7.19
N LYS A 181 -4.46 13.10 8.38
CA LYS A 181 -5.16 13.40 9.64
C LYS A 181 -5.33 14.90 9.85
N GLU A 182 -4.29 15.69 9.59
CA GLU A 182 -4.38 17.15 9.72
C GLU A 182 -5.30 17.77 8.67
N TYR A 183 -5.25 17.31 7.42
CA TYR A 183 -6.19 17.75 6.38
C TYR A 183 -7.64 17.45 6.74
N LYS A 184 -7.92 16.28 7.32
CA LYS A 184 -9.27 15.93 7.78
C LYS A 184 -9.78 16.96 8.80
N LYS A 185 -8.96 17.34 9.79
CA LYS A 185 -9.34 18.37 10.78
C LYS A 185 -9.64 19.71 10.11
N ILE A 186 -8.77 20.16 9.20
CA ILE A 186 -8.97 21.42 8.47
C ILE A 186 -10.29 21.40 7.68
N ILE A 187 -10.59 20.29 7.01
CA ILE A 187 -11.85 20.13 6.27
C ILE A 187 -13.04 20.22 7.22
N GLU A 188 -13.02 19.49 8.34
CA GLU A 188 -14.09 19.53 9.34
C GLU A 188 -14.29 20.95 9.92
N ASP A 189 -13.21 21.71 10.12
CA ASP A 189 -13.30 23.08 10.61
C ASP A 189 -13.83 24.06 9.54
N LEU A 190 -13.45 23.89 8.27
CA LEU A 190 -14.01 24.65 7.15
C LEU A 190 -15.50 24.36 6.96
N GLU A 191 -15.93 23.11 7.17
CA GLU A 191 -17.35 22.74 7.14
C GLU A 191 -18.12 23.41 8.27
N LYS A 192 -17.59 23.39 9.51
CA LYS A 192 -18.20 24.13 10.63
C LYS A 192 -18.32 25.63 10.33
N TYR A 193 -17.27 26.23 9.76
CA TYR A 193 -17.27 27.64 9.40
C TYR A 193 -18.32 27.96 8.32
N ARG A 194 -18.40 27.14 7.26
CA ARG A 194 -19.44 27.25 6.23
C ARG A 194 -20.83 27.20 6.86
N ASP A 195 -21.06 26.24 7.75
CA ASP A 195 -22.37 26.05 8.39
C ASP A 195 -22.72 27.22 9.32
N GLN A 196 -21.72 27.82 9.98
CA GLN A 196 -21.90 29.08 10.73
C GLN A 196 -22.24 30.27 9.81
N LEU A 197 -21.58 30.39 8.67
CA LEU A 197 -21.90 31.44 7.68
C LEU A 197 -23.32 31.32 7.15
N ILE A 198 -23.82 30.10 6.92
CA ILE A 198 -25.22 29.88 6.50
C ILE A 198 -26.18 30.42 7.56
N LYS A 199 -25.93 30.14 8.84
CA LYS A 199 -26.75 30.65 9.96
C LYS A 199 -26.76 32.18 10.06
N ILE A 200 -25.66 32.84 9.68
CA ILE A 200 -25.59 34.31 9.65
C ILE A 200 -26.29 34.86 8.40
N ARG A 201 -26.17 34.14 7.27
CA ARG A 201 -26.75 34.56 5.99
C ARG A 201 -28.27 34.51 6.00
N GLU A 202 -28.88 33.45 6.54
CA GLU A 202 -30.33 33.26 6.55
C GLU A 202 -31.11 34.47 7.11
N PRO A 203 -30.74 35.05 8.27
CA PRO A 203 -31.34 36.30 8.76
C PRO A 203 -31.03 37.52 7.88
N SER A 204 -29.83 37.58 7.27
CA SER A 204 -29.45 38.70 6.40
C SER A 204 -30.19 38.69 5.05
N ASP A 205 -30.58 37.52 4.55
CA ASP A 205 -31.39 37.40 3.34
C ASP A 205 -32.83 37.93 3.57
N LEU A 206 -33.29 38.01 4.83
CA LEU A 206 -34.55 38.68 5.20
C LEU A 206 -34.41 40.21 5.26
N LEU A 207 -33.19 40.73 5.33
CA LEU A 207 -32.97 42.17 5.29
C LEU A 207 -33.15 42.63 3.83
N PRO A 208 -33.99 43.65 3.57
CA PRO A 208 -34.22 44.12 2.22
C PRO A 208 -32.90 44.50 1.57
N SER A 209 -32.62 43.95 0.38
CA SER A 209 -31.36 44.01 -0.38
C SER A 209 -30.84 45.42 -0.73
N LYS A 210 -31.47 46.46 -0.20
CA LYS A 210 -30.95 47.81 -0.19
C LYS A 210 -30.09 47.95 1.06
N PHE A 211 -28.82 47.56 0.96
CA PHE A 211 -27.80 48.37 1.61
C PHE A 211 -28.07 49.80 1.13
N LEU A 212 -28.72 50.60 1.97
CA LEU A 212 -28.83 52.04 1.77
C LEU A 212 -27.40 52.50 1.59
N ASN A 213 -27.04 52.79 0.33
CA ASN A 213 -25.75 53.35 0.00
C ASN A 213 -25.76 54.72 0.70
N VAL A 214 -25.21 54.78 1.92
CA VAL A 214 -25.19 56.00 2.75
C VAL A 214 -24.10 56.92 2.21
N THR A 215 -24.16 57.19 0.91
CA THR A 215 -23.59 58.39 0.30
C THR A 215 -24.74 59.39 0.14
N THR A 216 -25.44 59.70 1.24
CA THR A 216 -26.22 60.95 1.30
C THR A 216 -25.23 62.08 1.54
N ASN A 217 -24.75 62.65 0.45
CA ASN A 217 -23.86 63.81 0.35
C ASN A 217 -24.57 65.14 0.67
N GLN A 218 -25.65 65.12 1.45
CA GLN A 218 -26.34 66.33 1.92
C GLN A 218 -26.54 66.26 3.43
N CYS A 219 -25.72 67.04 4.16
CA CYS A 219 -26.04 67.48 5.50
C CYS A 219 -26.93 68.73 5.36
N THR A 220 -28.17 68.65 5.83
CA THR A 220 -29.02 69.84 6.09
C THR A 220 -29.09 70.09 7.57
#